data_AF-A0A1E5JTH5-F1
#
_entry.id   AF-A0A1E5JTH5-F1
#
_cell.length_a   1.000
_cell.length_b   1.000
_cell.length_c   1.000
_cell.angle_alpha   90.00
_cell.angle_beta   90.00
_cell.angle_gamma   90.00
#
_symmetry.space_group_name_H-M   'P 1'
#
loop_
_entity.id
_entity.type
_entity.pdbx_description
1 polymer ?
#
loop_
_entity_poly.entity_id
_entity_poly.type
_entity_poly.pdbx_seq_one_letter_code
_entity_poly.pdbx_strand_id
1 'polypeptide(L)'
;MQAKLEEEKKAAKERYEELLAALEVMNKANQSLLFEIRPNETFFEEMYENNKVSPLYVEFVSKNSGAKFTIENKFFPHSWVFKAPQNATKEELDFVRDLTLETIAHPKNAHKDYQPKLLAVFPDGTPEEEIFDFIKAAERKGIEVNLFIGPMSQYEKVSETHNKKTKEVIESGELDELPGWDGFMREFQKSEGGRKGEDMLNKYRSEHTNSLSHN
;
A
#
# COMPACT_ATOMS: atom_id res chain seq x y z
N MET A 1 9.09 22.25 -11.44
CA MET A 1 7.72 21.84 -11.07
C MET A 1 7.07 20.98 -12.17
N GLN A 2 7.01 21.45 -13.42
CA GLN A 2 6.42 20.69 -14.54
C GLN A 2 7.23 19.45 -14.96
N ALA A 3 8.57 19.52 -15.01
CA ALA A 3 9.42 18.35 -15.30
C ALA A 3 9.27 17.22 -14.26
N LYS A 4 9.12 17.60 -12.98
CA LYS A 4 8.88 16.65 -11.89
C LYS A 4 7.54 15.94 -12.09
N LEU A 5 6.45 16.68 -12.32
CA LEU A 5 5.12 16.09 -12.56
C LEU A 5 5.10 15.06 -13.71
N GLU A 6 5.82 15.31 -14.81
CA GLU A 6 5.90 14.36 -15.92
C GLU A 6 6.71 13.09 -15.57
N GLU A 7 7.79 13.23 -14.80
CA GLU A 7 8.54 12.08 -14.27
C GLU A 7 7.67 11.21 -13.35
N GLU A 8 6.90 11.87 -12.49
CA GLU A 8 5.98 11.24 -11.54
C GLU A 8 4.85 10.50 -12.26
N LYS A 9 4.29 11.12 -13.30
CA LYS A 9 3.26 10.54 -14.17
C LYS A 9 3.78 9.33 -14.93
N LYS A 10 4.99 9.42 -15.48
CA LYS A 10 5.66 8.30 -16.16
C LYS A 10 5.90 7.13 -15.21
N ALA A 11 6.42 7.40 -14.01
CA ALA A 11 6.63 6.37 -13.00
C ALA A 11 5.32 5.70 -12.57
N ALA A 12 4.22 6.45 -12.48
CA ALA A 12 2.90 5.88 -12.18
C ALA A 12 2.41 4.93 -13.28
N LYS A 13 2.62 5.27 -14.56
CA LYS A 13 2.30 4.39 -15.70
C LYS A 13 3.09 3.10 -15.69
N GLU A 14 4.40 3.17 -15.49
CA GLU A 14 5.23 1.97 -15.50
C GLU A 14 4.93 1.05 -14.32
N ARG A 15 4.62 1.61 -13.14
CA ARG A 15 4.16 0.82 -11.99
C ARG A 15 2.82 0.15 -12.25
N TYR A 16 1.90 0.82 -12.96
CA TYR A 16 0.65 0.20 -13.40
C TYR A 16 0.92 -0.99 -14.34
N GLU A 17 1.80 -0.80 -15.33
CA GLU A 17 2.19 -1.85 -16.28
C GLU A 17 2.90 -3.03 -15.58
N GLU A 18 3.73 -2.76 -14.57
CA GLU A 18 4.36 -3.79 -13.73
C GLU A 18 3.31 -4.61 -12.97
N LEU A 19 2.33 -3.94 -12.34
CA LEU A 19 1.24 -4.61 -11.64
C LEU A 19 0.37 -5.43 -12.61
N LEU A 20 0.09 -4.91 -13.80
CA LEU A 20 -0.66 -5.60 -14.84
C LEU A 20 0.07 -6.86 -15.32
N ALA A 21 1.37 -6.76 -15.60
CA ALA A 21 2.19 -7.90 -16.01
C ALA A 21 2.32 -8.94 -14.90
N ALA A 22 2.54 -8.52 -13.65
CA ALA A 22 2.59 -9.41 -12.49
C ALA A 22 1.25 -10.13 -12.30
N LEU A 23 0.14 -9.41 -12.41
CA LEU A 23 -1.20 -9.97 -12.34
C LEU A 23 -1.43 -11.03 -13.41
N GLU A 24 -1.03 -10.78 -14.65
CA GLU A 24 -1.17 -11.74 -15.75
C GLU A 24 -0.41 -13.04 -15.46
N VAL A 25 0.84 -12.93 -15.01
CA VAL A 25 1.67 -14.09 -14.65
C VAL A 25 1.05 -14.86 -13.48
N MET A 26 0.61 -14.18 -12.43
CA MET A 26 0.05 -14.82 -11.25
C MET A 26 -1.31 -15.48 -11.53
N ASN A 27 -2.19 -14.84 -12.31
CA ASN A 27 -3.45 -15.44 -12.75
C ASN A 27 -3.21 -16.68 -13.64
N LYS A 28 -2.19 -16.67 -14.50
CA LYS A 28 -1.80 -17.85 -15.30
C LYS A 28 -1.32 -19.01 -14.43
N ALA A 29 -0.55 -18.70 -13.38
CA ALA A 29 -0.03 -19.69 -12.44
C ALA A 29 -1.12 -20.25 -11.50
N ASN A 30 -2.11 -19.43 -11.15
CA ASN A 30 -3.16 -19.76 -10.19
C ASN A 30 -4.54 -19.63 -10.84
N GLN A 31 -4.87 -20.50 -11.80
CA GLN A 31 -6.12 -20.39 -12.57
C GLN A 31 -7.40 -20.46 -11.72
N SER A 32 -7.33 -20.99 -10.50
CA SER A 32 -8.44 -21.00 -9.54
C SER A 32 -8.65 -19.65 -8.84
N LEU A 33 -7.67 -18.74 -8.88
CA LEU A 33 -7.72 -17.40 -8.30
C LEU A 33 -7.65 -16.39 -9.45
N LEU A 34 -8.81 -15.89 -9.87
CA LEU A 34 -8.88 -14.92 -10.96
C LEU A 34 -9.12 -13.53 -10.41
N PHE A 35 -8.14 -12.65 -10.62
CA PHE A 35 -8.25 -11.24 -10.28
C PHE A 35 -8.30 -10.37 -11.53
N GLU A 36 -9.05 -9.28 -11.46
CA GLU A 36 -8.99 -8.18 -12.43
C GLU A 36 -8.41 -6.93 -11.77
N ILE A 37 -7.65 -6.16 -12.53
CA ILE A 37 -7.14 -4.84 -12.10
C ILE A 37 -8.08 -3.74 -12.57
N ARG A 38 -8.31 -2.75 -11.71
CA ARG A 38 -9.05 -1.51 -12.02
C ARG A 38 -8.20 -0.29 -11.63
N PRO A 39 -8.16 0.78 -12.45
CA PRO A 39 -8.74 0.87 -13.80
C PRO A 39 -8.18 -0.21 -14.73
N ASN A 40 -8.98 -0.64 -15.71
CA ASN A 40 -8.47 -1.52 -16.77
C ASN A 40 -7.54 -0.70 -17.70
N GLU A 41 -6.80 -1.38 -18.56
CA GLU A 41 -5.75 -0.75 -19.37
C GLU A 41 -6.29 0.41 -20.21
N THR A 42 -7.39 0.21 -20.93
CA THR A 42 -8.04 1.24 -21.74
C THR A 42 -8.43 2.48 -20.92
N PHE A 43 -9.08 2.27 -19.78
CA PHE A 43 -9.49 3.39 -18.93
C PHE A 43 -8.30 4.07 -18.25
N PHE A 44 -7.24 3.33 -17.94
CA PHE A 44 -5.99 3.89 -17.42
C PHE A 44 -5.33 4.80 -18.45
N GLU A 45 -5.25 4.38 -19.72
CA GLU A 45 -4.72 5.19 -20.82
C GLU A 45 -5.51 6.50 -20.99
N GLU A 46 -6.84 6.43 -20.97
CA GLU A 46 -7.70 7.62 -21.02
C GLU A 46 -7.42 8.58 -19.84
N MET A 47 -7.28 8.05 -18.61
CA MET A 47 -6.93 8.86 -17.44
C MET A 47 -5.54 9.49 -17.59
N TYR A 48 -4.58 8.74 -18.15
CA TYR A 48 -3.22 9.17 -18.37
C TYR A 48 -3.15 10.33 -19.38
N GLU A 49 -3.82 10.21 -20.51
CA GLU A 49 -3.88 11.26 -21.53
C GLU A 49 -4.54 12.54 -21.00
N ASN A 50 -5.55 12.40 -20.15
CA ASN A 50 -6.29 13.52 -19.58
C ASN A 50 -5.62 14.16 -18.33
N ASN A 51 -4.39 13.78 -17.97
CA ASN A 51 -3.70 14.24 -16.74
C ASN A 51 -4.51 13.99 -15.46
N LYS A 52 -5.30 12.91 -15.44
CA LYS A 52 -6.12 12.49 -14.29
C LYS A 52 -5.51 11.32 -13.52
N VAL A 53 -4.29 10.93 -13.85
CA VAL A 53 -3.56 9.88 -13.13
C VAL A 53 -3.15 10.42 -11.77
N SER A 54 -3.85 9.96 -10.74
CA SER A 54 -3.42 10.12 -9.35
C SER A 54 -2.10 9.37 -9.13
N PRO A 55 -1.24 9.80 -8.18
CA PRO A 55 -0.25 8.93 -7.58
C PRO A 55 -0.91 7.58 -7.27
N LEU A 56 -0.39 6.53 -7.90
CA LEU A 56 -1.11 5.35 -8.40
C LEU A 56 -2.18 4.80 -7.43
N TYR A 57 -3.46 4.78 -7.82
CA TYR A 57 -4.56 4.07 -7.14
C TYR A 57 -5.01 2.92 -8.04
N VAL A 58 -4.95 1.69 -7.54
CA VAL A 58 -5.47 0.52 -8.24
C VAL A 58 -6.27 -0.38 -7.31
N GLU A 59 -7.24 -1.08 -7.88
CA GLU A 59 -8.01 -2.12 -7.21
C GLU A 59 -7.77 -3.47 -7.88
N PHE A 60 -7.57 -4.51 -7.08
CA PHE A 60 -7.64 -5.90 -7.51
C PHE A 60 -8.95 -6.47 -7.02
N VAL A 61 -9.78 -6.92 -7.96
CA VAL A 61 -11.10 -7.49 -7.67
C VAL A 61 -11.06 -8.98 -7.91
N SER A 62 -11.28 -9.77 -6.86
CA SER A 62 -11.45 -11.22 -7.00
C SER A 62 -12.73 -11.51 -7.78
N LYS A 63 -12.63 -12.32 -8.84
CA LYS A 63 -13.80 -12.81 -9.59
C LYS A 63 -14.57 -13.88 -8.82
N ASN A 64 -13.97 -14.48 -7.80
CA ASN A 64 -14.58 -15.55 -7.02
C ASN A 64 -15.42 -14.99 -5.87
N SER A 65 -14.81 -14.16 -5.02
CA SER A 65 -15.42 -13.63 -3.80
C SER A 65 -15.97 -12.21 -3.96
N GLY A 66 -15.57 -11.49 -5.02
CA GLY A 66 -15.82 -10.05 -5.15
C GLY A 66 -14.99 -9.19 -4.19
N ALA A 67 -14.04 -9.80 -3.44
CA ALA A 67 -13.12 -9.08 -2.57
C ALA A 67 -12.34 -8.03 -3.36
N LYS A 68 -12.20 -6.83 -2.78
CA LYS A 68 -11.52 -5.70 -3.40
C LYS A 68 -10.32 -5.31 -2.55
N PHE A 69 -9.13 -5.53 -3.10
CA PHE A 69 -7.89 -5.08 -2.53
C PHE A 69 -7.50 -3.76 -3.19
N THR A 70 -7.05 -2.80 -2.40
CA THR A 70 -6.66 -1.49 -2.92
C THR A 70 -5.19 -1.24 -2.65
N ILE A 71 -4.46 -0.81 -3.69
CA ILE A 71 -3.07 -0.38 -3.60
C ILE A 71 -2.98 1.07 -4.04
N GLU A 72 -2.41 1.91 -3.17
CA GLU A 72 -2.30 3.35 -3.40
C GLU A 72 -0.87 3.83 -3.15
N ASN A 73 -0.26 4.52 -4.11
CA ASN A 73 0.99 5.25 -3.91
C ASN A 73 0.66 6.71 -3.58
N LYS A 74 0.65 7.07 -2.30
CA LYS A 74 0.06 8.36 -1.85
C LYS A 74 1.07 9.49 -1.63
N PHE A 75 2.22 9.20 -1.03
CA PHE A 75 3.01 10.24 -0.34
C PHE A 75 4.35 10.58 -0.98
N PHE A 76 4.50 10.25 -2.27
CA PHE A 76 5.64 10.60 -3.11
C PHE A 76 7.02 10.04 -2.67
N PRO A 77 7.83 9.55 -3.62
CA PRO A 77 7.58 8.34 -4.39
C PRO A 77 7.73 7.03 -3.58
N HIS A 78 8.00 7.09 -2.28
CA HIS A 78 8.51 5.97 -1.47
C HIS A 78 7.46 5.17 -0.70
N SER A 79 6.24 5.70 -0.53
CA SER A 79 5.25 5.09 0.36
C SER A 79 4.04 4.54 -0.38
N TRP A 80 3.69 3.29 -0.07
CA TRP A 80 2.54 2.56 -0.58
C TRP A 80 1.55 2.30 0.53
N VAL A 81 0.27 2.20 0.18
CA VAL A 81 -0.80 1.80 1.07
C VAL A 81 -1.46 0.57 0.46
N PHE A 82 -1.50 -0.53 1.20
CA PHE A 82 -2.23 -1.74 0.86
C PHE A 82 -3.43 -1.90 1.79
N LYS A 83 -4.60 -2.22 1.24
CA LYS A 83 -5.83 -2.42 2.02
C LYS A 83 -6.40 -3.80 1.74
N ALA A 84 -6.47 -4.63 2.78
CA ALA A 84 -7.08 -5.95 2.75
C ALA A 84 -8.58 -5.87 3.08
N PRO A 85 -9.46 -6.55 2.33
CA PRO A 85 -10.90 -6.57 2.61
C PRO A 85 -11.26 -7.64 3.65
N GLN A 86 -12.39 -7.44 4.34
CA GLN A 86 -12.91 -8.37 5.36
C GLN A 86 -13.29 -9.74 4.83
N ASN A 87 -13.71 -9.83 3.57
CA ASN A 87 -14.23 -11.05 2.95
C ASN A 87 -13.21 -11.78 2.08
N ALA A 88 -11.93 -11.37 2.11
CA ALA A 88 -10.87 -12.08 1.41
C ALA A 88 -10.63 -13.46 2.04
N THR A 89 -10.41 -14.47 1.20
CA THR A 89 -9.84 -15.72 1.68
C THR A 89 -8.33 -15.57 1.93
N LYS A 90 -7.74 -16.51 2.67
CA LYS A 90 -6.29 -16.54 2.90
C LYS A 90 -5.51 -16.61 1.58
N GLU A 91 -5.96 -17.44 0.64
CA GLU A 91 -5.32 -17.61 -0.67
C GLU A 91 -5.41 -16.33 -1.51
N GLU A 92 -6.54 -15.61 -1.42
CA GLU A 92 -6.71 -14.31 -2.08
C GLU A 92 -5.78 -13.26 -1.48
N LEU A 93 -5.64 -13.25 -0.15
CA LEU A 93 -4.73 -12.35 0.55
C LEU A 93 -3.26 -12.66 0.21
N ASP A 94 -2.86 -13.93 0.24
CA ASP A 94 -1.51 -14.38 -0.11
C ASP A 94 -1.16 -13.99 -1.55
N PHE A 95 -2.09 -14.22 -2.49
CA PHE A 95 -1.92 -13.85 -3.90
C PHE A 95 -1.65 -12.35 -4.04
N VAL A 96 -2.52 -11.51 -3.47
CA VAL A 96 -2.39 -10.06 -3.65
C VAL A 96 -1.20 -9.51 -2.86
N ARG A 97 -0.89 -10.06 -1.67
CA ARG A 97 0.33 -9.73 -0.92
C ARG A 97 1.55 -9.95 -1.79
N ASP A 98 1.72 -11.14 -2.35
CA ASP A 98 2.93 -11.49 -3.09
C ASP A 98 3.08 -10.60 -4.33
N LEU A 99 1.99 -10.40 -5.08
CA LEU A 99 1.95 -9.45 -6.21
C LEU A 99 2.41 -8.06 -5.79
N THR A 100 1.85 -7.55 -4.69
CA THR A 100 2.09 -6.20 -4.19
C THR A 100 3.55 -6.05 -3.75
N LEU A 101 4.05 -6.97 -2.92
CA LEU A 101 5.40 -6.90 -2.37
C LEU A 101 6.47 -7.08 -3.44
N GLU A 102 6.26 -7.96 -4.42
CA GLU A 102 7.18 -8.11 -5.56
C GLU A 102 7.27 -6.82 -6.38
N THR A 103 6.13 -6.20 -6.68
CA THR A 103 6.09 -4.95 -7.44
C THR A 103 6.77 -3.80 -6.69
N ILE A 104 6.54 -3.69 -5.37
CA ILE A 104 7.15 -2.65 -4.54
C ILE A 104 8.65 -2.85 -4.37
N ALA A 105 9.13 -4.10 -4.30
CA ALA A 105 10.55 -4.42 -4.11
C ALA A 105 11.40 -4.17 -5.36
N HIS A 106 10.82 -4.32 -6.55
CA HIS A 106 11.55 -4.23 -7.82
C HIS A 106 10.95 -3.25 -8.84
N PRO A 107 10.75 -1.96 -8.49
CA PRO A 107 10.25 -0.98 -9.44
C PRO A 107 11.32 -0.67 -10.49
N LYS A 108 11.02 -0.87 -11.79
CA LYS A 108 12.00 -0.71 -12.89
C LYS A 108 12.63 0.68 -12.95
N ASN A 109 11.84 1.70 -12.63
CA ASN A 109 12.25 3.11 -12.68
C ASN A 109 12.29 3.76 -11.30
N ALA A 110 12.69 2.99 -10.29
CA ALA A 110 12.99 3.54 -8.97
C ALA A 110 14.11 4.58 -9.08
N HIS A 111 13.95 5.69 -8.35
CA HIS A 111 15.08 6.57 -8.10
C HIS A 111 16.16 5.81 -7.33
N LYS A 112 17.44 6.16 -7.49
CA LYS A 112 18.57 5.51 -6.77
C LYS A 112 18.44 5.55 -5.24
N ASP A 113 17.72 6.55 -4.72
CA ASP A 113 17.48 6.73 -3.29
C ASP A 113 16.12 6.16 -2.88
N TYR A 114 15.53 5.27 -3.70
CA TYR A 114 14.25 4.65 -3.41
C TYR A 114 14.32 3.73 -2.19
N GLN A 115 13.56 4.09 -1.16
CA GLN A 115 13.34 3.27 0.02
C GLN A 115 11.85 2.90 0.10
N PRO A 116 11.45 1.66 -0.21
CA PRO A 116 10.05 1.28 -0.15
C PRO A 116 9.54 1.29 1.29
N LYS A 117 8.46 2.02 1.52
CA LYS A 117 7.66 1.99 2.75
C LYS A 117 6.25 1.54 2.41
N LEU A 118 5.67 0.71 3.27
CA LEU A 118 4.33 0.18 3.10
C LEU A 118 3.53 0.44 4.36
N LEU A 119 2.32 0.98 4.19
CA LEU A 119 1.28 0.92 5.20
C LEU A 119 0.27 -0.16 4.79
N ALA A 120 0.21 -1.24 5.55
CA ALA A 120 -0.77 -2.31 5.33
C ALA A 120 -1.97 -2.14 6.29
N VAL A 121 -3.16 -2.16 5.73
CA VAL A 121 -4.43 -1.96 6.44
C VAL A 121 -5.19 -3.28 6.45
N PHE A 122 -5.27 -3.88 7.63
CA PHE A 122 -5.95 -5.14 7.89
C PHE A 122 -7.27 -4.91 8.64
N PRO A 123 -8.33 -5.66 8.30
CA PRO A 123 -9.56 -5.66 9.08
C PRO A 123 -9.37 -6.10 10.53
N ASP A 124 -10.31 -5.68 11.38
CA ASP A 124 -10.40 -6.20 12.75
C ASP A 124 -10.76 -7.70 12.69
N GLY A 125 -9.97 -8.53 13.35
CA GLY A 125 -10.15 -9.99 13.37
C GLY A 125 -9.35 -10.77 12.32
N THR A 126 -8.54 -10.13 11.48
CA THR A 126 -7.53 -10.86 10.68
C THR A 126 -6.64 -11.69 11.62
N PRO A 127 -6.43 -12.99 11.36
CA PRO A 127 -5.57 -13.84 12.19
C PRO A 127 -4.15 -13.28 12.34
N GLU A 128 -3.61 -13.33 13.55
CA GLU A 128 -2.26 -12.79 13.82
C GLU A 128 -1.19 -13.44 12.94
N GLU A 129 -1.28 -14.75 12.72
CA GLU A 129 -0.35 -15.50 11.87
C GLU A 129 -0.30 -14.95 10.44
N GLU A 130 -1.43 -14.55 9.87
CA GLU A 130 -1.49 -13.97 8.52
C GLU A 130 -0.81 -12.60 8.47
N ILE A 131 -0.98 -11.80 9.52
CA ILE A 131 -0.30 -10.50 9.65
C ILE A 131 1.21 -10.71 9.83
N PHE A 132 1.63 -11.67 10.64
CA PHE A 132 3.04 -12.00 10.83
C PHE A 132 3.71 -12.51 9.56
N ASP A 133 3.05 -13.38 8.81
CA ASP A 133 3.54 -13.85 7.52
C ASP A 133 3.69 -12.68 6.54
N PHE A 134 2.77 -11.73 6.55
CA PHE A 134 2.88 -10.49 5.77
C PHE A 134 4.10 -9.65 6.18
N ILE A 135 4.26 -9.35 7.47
CA ILE A 135 5.41 -8.57 7.98
C ILE A 135 6.73 -9.23 7.53
N LYS A 136 6.84 -10.54 7.75
CA LYS A 136 8.02 -11.33 7.41
C LYS A 136 8.32 -11.32 5.91
N ALA A 137 7.31 -11.44 5.07
CA ALA A 137 7.47 -11.39 3.62
C ALA A 137 7.98 -10.02 3.15
N ALA A 138 7.47 -8.94 3.73
CA ALA A 138 7.88 -7.59 3.41
C ALA A 138 9.32 -7.28 3.90
N GLU A 139 9.65 -7.66 5.14
CA GLU A 139 10.99 -7.44 5.70
C GLU A 139 12.08 -8.21 4.94
N ARG A 140 11.79 -9.43 4.47
CA ARG A 140 12.68 -10.20 3.57
C ARG A 140 13.01 -9.47 2.28
N LYS A 141 12.15 -8.55 1.85
CA LYS A 141 12.32 -7.71 0.66
C LYS A 141 12.89 -6.32 1.00
N GLY A 142 13.24 -6.07 2.26
CA GLY A 142 13.75 -4.78 2.71
C GLY A 142 12.70 -3.67 2.72
N ILE A 143 11.41 -4.02 2.78
CA ILE A 143 10.31 -3.06 2.80
C ILE A 143 9.94 -2.75 4.26
N GLU A 144 9.95 -1.47 4.62
CA GLU A 144 9.51 -1.03 5.94
C GLU A 144 7.98 -1.09 6.03
N VAL A 145 7.45 -1.85 6.99
CA VAL A 145 6.00 -2.02 7.18
C VAL A 145 5.50 -1.20 8.35
N ASN A 146 4.40 -0.49 8.10
CA ASN A 146 3.51 0.11 9.08
C ASN A 146 2.17 -0.63 9.01
N LEU A 147 1.50 -0.81 10.16
CA LEU A 147 0.26 -1.59 10.23
C LEU A 147 -0.90 -0.77 10.77
N PHE A 148 -2.06 -0.92 10.13
CA PHE A 148 -3.35 -0.56 10.68
C PHE A 148 -4.17 -1.81 10.87
N ILE A 149 -4.71 -2.03 12.06
CA ILE A 149 -5.60 -3.17 12.34
C ILE A 149 -6.92 -2.64 12.85
N GLY A 150 -7.97 -2.69 12.04
CA GLY A 150 -9.29 -2.20 12.44
C GLY A 150 -10.27 -1.96 11.29
N PRO A 151 -11.43 -1.33 11.57
CA PRO A 151 -12.41 -1.02 10.54
C PRO A 151 -11.87 -0.03 9.51
N MET A 152 -12.13 -0.29 8.22
CA MET A 152 -11.70 0.58 7.12
C MET A 152 -12.15 2.04 7.29
N SER A 153 -13.36 2.24 7.82
CA SER A 153 -13.91 3.57 8.09
C SER A 153 -13.11 4.38 9.11
N GLN A 154 -12.36 3.74 10.02
CA GLN A 154 -11.43 4.44 10.90
C GLN A 154 -10.18 4.91 10.15
N TYR A 155 -9.62 4.07 9.29
CA TYR A 155 -8.50 4.45 8.42
C TYR A 155 -8.89 5.62 7.49
N GLU A 156 -10.07 5.55 6.88
CA GLU A 156 -10.59 6.60 5.99
C GLU A 156 -10.68 7.95 6.70
N LYS A 157 -11.19 7.98 7.95
CA LYS A 157 -11.23 9.21 8.75
C LYS A 157 -9.85 9.83 8.99
N VAL A 158 -8.82 9.01 9.22
CA VAL A 158 -7.44 9.49 9.39
C VAL A 158 -6.92 10.09 8.08
N SER A 159 -7.15 9.38 6.97
CA SER A 159 -6.78 9.85 5.62
C SER A 159 -7.48 11.16 5.26
N GLU A 160 -8.78 11.26 5.49
CA GLU A 160 -9.57 12.48 5.28
C GLU A 160 -9.07 13.65 6.12
N THR A 161 -8.79 13.41 7.41
CA THR A 161 -8.26 14.43 8.31
C THR A 161 -6.92 14.96 7.83
N HIS A 162 -6.02 14.06 7.41
CA HIS A 162 -4.73 14.44 6.85
C HIS A 162 -4.89 15.25 5.56
N ASN A 163 -5.71 14.78 4.62
CA ASN A 163 -5.98 15.49 3.36
C ASN A 163 -6.58 16.89 3.60
N LYS A 164 -7.47 17.02 4.59
CA LYS A 164 -8.04 18.32 4.98
C LYS A 164 -6.96 19.27 5.49
N LYS A 165 -6.10 18.81 6.41
CA LYS A 165 -4.96 19.59 6.91
C LYS A 165 -4.02 20.01 5.78
N THR A 166 -3.67 19.07 4.90
CA THR A 166 -2.84 19.36 3.72
C THR A 166 -3.47 20.44 2.85
N LYS A 167 -4.78 20.35 2.59
CA LYS A 167 -5.49 21.33 1.79
C LYS A 167 -5.53 22.71 2.47
N GLU A 168 -5.78 22.77 3.77
CA GLU A 168 -5.78 24.01 4.55
C GLU A 168 -4.42 24.72 4.49
N VAL A 169 -3.32 23.97 4.62
CA VAL A 169 -1.95 24.51 4.52
C VAL A 169 -1.62 25.00 3.11
N ILE A 170 -2.10 24.30 2.07
CA ILE A 170 -1.97 24.77 0.68
C ILE A 170 -2.73 26.10 0.49
N GLU A 171 -3.95 26.19 1.03
CA GLU A 171 -4.79 27.38 0.93
C GLU A 171 -4.24 28.58 1.73
N SER A 172 -3.58 28.34 2.86
CA SER A 172 -2.92 29.39 3.66
C SER A 172 -1.61 29.89 3.04
N GLY A 173 -1.00 29.12 2.13
CA GLY A 173 0.29 29.42 1.53
C GLY A 173 1.49 29.10 2.42
N GLU A 174 1.27 28.47 3.58
CA GLU A 174 2.31 28.07 4.55
C GLU A 174 2.91 26.72 4.16
N LEU A 175 3.41 26.62 2.92
CA LEU A 175 3.83 25.33 2.32
C LEU A 175 4.93 24.58 3.12
N ASP A 176 5.68 25.28 3.97
CA ASP A 176 6.68 24.69 4.86
C ASP A 176 6.05 23.82 5.97
N GLU A 177 4.75 23.97 6.23
CA GLU A 177 3.99 23.20 7.23
C GLU A 177 3.24 21.99 6.65
N LEU A 178 3.44 21.68 5.36
CA LEU A 178 2.73 20.58 4.72
C LEU A 178 2.98 19.27 5.48
N PRO A 179 1.90 18.59 5.93
CA PRO A 179 2.08 17.34 6.61
C PRO A 179 2.51 16.29 5.56
N GLY A 180 3.80 15.94 5.55
CA GLY A 180 4.33 14.86 4.71
C GLY A 180 3.95 13.47 5.25
N TRP A 181 4.59 12.42 4.71
CA TRP A 181 4.43 11.04 5.20
C TRP A 181 4.58 10.95 6.73
N ASP A 182 5.59 11.60 7.30
CA ASP A 182 5.82 11.57 8.76
C ASP A 182 4.70 12.25 9.56
N GLY A 183 4.08 13.29 8.98
CA GLY A 183 2.90 13.94 9.55
C GLY A 183 1.68 13.02 9.50
N PHE A 184 1.48 12.32 8.39
CA PHE A 184 0.44 11.28 8.27
C PHE A 184 0.66 10.16 9.29
N MET A 185 1.88 9.61 9.36
CA MET A 185 2.23 8.54 10.28
C MET A 185 2.03 8.91 11.74
N ARG A 186 2.28 10.16 12.12
CA ARG A 186 2.03 10.65 13.48
C ARG A 186 0.55 10.64 13.86
N GLU A 187 -0.33 11.08 12.95
CA GLU A 187 -1.77 11.06 13.20
C GLU A 187 -2.33 9.64 13.16
N PHE A 188 -1.80 8.84 12.23
CA PHE A 188 -2.07 7.43 12.10
C PHE A 188 -1.77 6.65 13.40
N GLN A 189 -0.58 6.83 13.99
CA GLN A 189 -0.18 6.16 15.23
C GLN A 189 -1.00 6.57 16.45
N LYS A 190 -1.71 7.71 16.41
CA LYS A 190 -2.65 8.10 17.48
C LYS A 190 -4.01 7.41 17.36
N SER A 191 -4.35 6.88 16.18
CA SER A 191 -5.60 6.16 15.97
C SER A 191 -5.61 4.82 16.73
N GLU A 192 -6.79 4.27 17.00
CA GLU A 192 -6.91 2.95 17.63
C GLU A 192 -6.26 1.85 16.76
N GLY A 193 -6.58 1.81 15.47
CA GLY A 193 -6.03 0.80 14.56
C GLY A 193 -4.52 0.95 14.32
N GLY A 194 -3.99 2.18 14.33
CA GLY A 194 -2.55 2.42 14.27
C GLY A 194 -1.81 1.95 15.53
N ARG A 195 -2.39 2.17 16.72
CA ARG A 195 -1.83 1.65 17.98
C ARG A 195 -1.83 0.12 18.02
N LYS A 196 -2.95 -0.51 17.62
CA LYS A 196 -3.01 -1.99 17.48
C LYS A 196 -1.92 -2.52 16.54
N GLY A 197 -1.67 -1.81 15.43
CA GLY A 197 -0.62 -2.17 14.49
C GLY A 197 0.80 -2.04 15.06
N GLU A 198 1.07 -0.96 15.82
CA GLU A 198 2.34 -0.76 16.51
C GLU A 198 2.59 -1.84 17.57
N ASP A 199 1.57 -2.19 18.36
CA ASP A 199 1.63 -3.28 19.33
C ASP A 199 1.95 -4.62 18.66
N MET A 200 1.34 -4.89 17.49
CA MET A 200 1.60 -6.09 16.69
C MET A 200 3.05 -6.14 16.17
N LEU A 201 3.57 -5.02 15.65
CA LEU A 201 4.96 -4.92 15.19
C LEU A 201 5.96 -5.13 16.34
N ASN A 202 5.67 -4.56 17.51
CA ASN A 202 6.51 -4.72 18.71
C ASN A 202 6.51 -6.18 19.20
N LYS A 203 5.33 -6.82 19.22
CA LYS A 203 5.21 -8.25 19.53
C LYS A 203 6.06 -9.09 18.58
N TYR A 204 5.86 -8.94 17.26
CA TYR A 204 6.62 -9.63 16.23
C TYR A 204 8.15 -9.51 16.43
N ARG A 205 8.63 -8.28 16.60
CA ARG A 205 10.06 -7.99 16.81
C ARG A 205 10.58 -8.63 18.09
N SER A 206 9.84 -8.55 19.19
CA SER A 206 10.26 -9.10 20.49
C SER A 206 10.44 -10.63 20.46
N GLU A 207 9.52 -11.33 19.80
CA GLU A 207 9.57 -12.79 19.65
C GLU A 207 10.76 -13.20 18.77
N HIS A 208 11.08 -12.42 17.75
CA HIS A 208 12.20 -12.71 16.84
C HIS A 208 13.56 -12.29 17.41
N THR A 209 13.66 -11.23 18.21
CA THR A 209 14.91 -10.87 18.91
C THR A 209 15.28 -11.85 20.02
N ASN A 210 14.29 -12.43 20.72
CA ASN A 210 14.56 -13.44 21.75
C ASN A 210 15.15 -14.75 21.17
N SER A 211 14.87 -15.04 19.90
CA SER A 211 15.45 -16.20 19.20
C SER A 211 16.94 -16.04 18.83
N LEU A 212 17.47 -14.82 18.86
CA LEU A 212 18.87 -14.51 18.58
C LEU A 212 19.73 -14.38 19.85
N SER A 213 19.12 -14.22 21.03
CA SER A 213 19.83 -14.14 22.32
C SER A 213 20.11 -15.50 22.97
N HIS A 214 19.69 -16.61 22.34
CA HIS A 214 20.04 -17.98 22.73
C HIS A 214 20.86 -18.65 21.63
N ASN A 215 22.10 -18.17 21.42
CA ASN A 215 23.19 -18.93 20.80
C ASN A 215 24.53 -18.42 21.32
#